data_AF-A0A6N3X1Q9-F1
#
_entry.id   AF-A0A6N3X1Q9-F1
#
_cell.length_a   1.000
_cell.length_b   1.000
_cell.length_c   1.000
_cell.angle_alpha   90.00
_cell.angle_beta   90.00
_cell.angle_gamma   90.00
#
_symmetry.space_group_name_H-M   'P 1'
#
loop_
_entity.id
_entity.type
_entity.pdbx_description
1 polymer ?
#
loop_
_entity_poly.entity_id
_entity_poly.type
_entity_poly.pdbx_seq_one_letter_code
_entity_poly.pdbx_strand_id
1 'polypeptide(L)'
;LQEIGRGLRQVLDNHPKAALLLPLHPNPIVREPLGQILADHPRAFLVEPLDYKALVGAMAGCTLVLTDSGGLQEEAPTLGKPVLVLRDTTERPEAVDAGTARLIGTSAGAILGEVSHLLADAAAYNAMARAVNPFGDGHASGRIVAACREFLAKLVW
;
A
#
# COMPACT_ATOMS: atom_id res chain seq x y z
N LEU A 1 -14.85 4.60 5.72
CA LEU A 1 -14.41 5.91 5.18
C LEU A 1 -14.25 6.98 6.26
N GLN A 2 -15.29 7.32 7.02
CA GLN A 2 -15.19 8.28 8.14
C GLN A 2 -14.11 7.88 9.16
N GLU A 3 -14.11 6.62 9.61
CA GLU A 3 -13.08 6.08 10.52
C GLU A 3 -11.67 6.11 9.92
N ILE A 4 -11.54 5.82 8.62
CA ILE A 4 -10.26 5.91 7.90
C ILE A 4 -9.76 7.36 7.92
N GLY A 5 -10.60 8.32 7.54
CA GLY A 5 -10.23 9.74 7.55
C GLY A 5 -9.85 10.23 8.96
N ARG A 6 -10.59 9.81 10.00
CA ARG A 6 -10.25 10.11 11.41
C ARG A 6 -8.91 9.52 11.82
N GLY A 7 -8.65 8.25 11.48
CA GLY A 7 -7.38 7.58 11.77
C GLY A 7 -6.20 8.28 11.09
N LEU A 8 -6.35 8.62 9.81
CA LEU A 8 -5.35 9.37 9.06
C LEU A 8 -5.09 10.76 9.68
N ARG A 9 -6.13 11.48 10.09
CA ARG A 9 -5.98 12.77 10.77
C ARG A 9 -5.26 12.62 12.11
N GLN A 10 -5.65 11.64 12.93
CA GLN A 10 -4.99 11.32 14.19
C GLN A 10 -3.51 10.97 14.01
N VAL A 11 -3.15 10.24 12.94
CA VAL A 11 -1.74 9.97 12.60
C VAL A 11 -1.01 11.29 12.37
N LEU A 12 -1.58 12.19 11.56
CA LEU A 12 -0.93 13.47 11.27
C LEU A 12 -0.78 14.33 12.53
N ASP A 13 -1.81 14.39 13.37
CA ASP A 13 -1.80 15.15 14.63
C ASP A 13 -0.74 14.63 15.61
N ASN A 14 -0.58 13.30 15.72
CA ASN A 14 0.35 12.66 16.67
C ASN A 14 1.78 12.52 16.14
N HIS A 15 2.00 12.63 14.83
CA HIS A 15 3.31 12.49 14.20
C HIS A 15 3.67 13.77 13.42
N PRO A 16 4.27 14.79 14.06
CA PRO A 16 4.58 16.10 13.44
C PRO A 16 5.47 16.05 12.19
N LYS A 17 6.25 14.97 12.01
CA LYS A 17 7.13 14.75 10.85
C LYS A 17 6.46 13.97 9.72
N ALA A 18 5.27 13.42 9.94
CA ALA A 18 4.52 12.70 8.92
C ALA A 18 3.77 13.68 8.01
N ALA A 19 3.63 13.28 6.75
CA ALA A 19 2.76 13.91 5.77
C ALA A 19 1.97 12.82 5.04
N LEU A 20 0.76 13.16 4.62
CA LEU A 20 -0.14 12.27 3.88
C LEU A 20 -0.23 12.74 2.44
N LEU A 21 0.11 11.87 1.49
CA LEU A 21 -0.25 12.04 0.08
C LEU A 21 -1.41 11.08 -0.21
N LEU A 22 -2.57 11.61 -0.58
CA LEU A 22 -3.77 10.85 -0.83
C LEU A 22 -4.33 11.16 -2.23
N PRO A 23 -4.04 10.31 -3.24
CA PRO A 23 -4.73 10.36 -4.52
C PRO A 23 -6.20 9.97 -4.32
N LEU A 24 -7.10 10.93 -4.45
CA LEU A 24 -8.52 10.72 -4.17
C LEU A 24 -9.24 10.08 -5.35
N HIS A 25 -9.87 8.94 -5.09
CA HIS A 25 -10.77 8.31 -6.05
C HIS A 25 -11.83 9.33 -6.55
N PRO A 26 -12.19 9.33 -7.85
CA PRO A 26 -13.12 10.31 -8.41
C PRO A 26 -14.56 10.15 -7.88
N ASN A 27 -14.90 8.97 -7.35
CA ASN A 27 -16.22 8.71 -6.77
C ASN A 27 -16.51 9.62 -5.55
N PRO A 28 -17.55 10.48 -5.61
CA PRO A 28 -17.94 11.37 -4.51
C PRO A 28 -18.17 10.65 -3.18
N ILE A 29 -18.67 9.41 -3.21
CA ILE A 29 -18.92 8.59 -2.00
C ILE A 29 -17.63 8.39 -1.19
N VAL A 30 -16.48 8.29 -1.86
CA VAL A 30 -15.16 8.16 -1.24
C VAL A 30 -14.54 9.53 -0.97
N ARG A 31 -14.65 10.42 -1.97
CA ARG A 31 -13.98 11.72 -2.00
C ARG A 31 -14.50 12.68 -0.93
N GLU A 32 -15.81 12.83 -0.79
CA GLU A 32 -16.42 13.83 0.09
C GLU A 32 -16.12 13.58 1.57
N PRO A 33 -16.29 12.35 2.13
CA PRO A 33 -15.99 12.10 3.54
C PRO A 33 -14.52 12.35 3.89
N LEU A 34 -13.60 11.95 3.01
CA LEU A 34 -12.17 12.16 3.23
C LEU A 34 -11.79 13.64 3.10
N GLY A 35 -12.37 14.35 2.12
CA GLY A 35 -12.21 15.79 1.95
C GLY A 35 -12.66 16.59 3.18
N GLN A 36 -13.85 16.30 3.71
CA GLN A 36 -14.39 16.99 4.89
C GLN A 36 -13.50 16.85 6.14
N ILE A 37 -12.78 15.73 6.27
CA ILE A 37 -11.95 15.43 7.44
C ILE A 37 -10.51 15.89 7.25
N LEU A 38 -9.96 15.87 6.03
CA LEU A 38 -8.52 16.03 5.82
C LEU A 38 -8.13 17.32 5.09
N ALA A 39 -9.05 17.97 4.37
CA ALA A 39 -8.70 19.07 3.47
C ALA A 39 -8.14 20.32 4.18
N ASP A 40 -8.47 20.52 5.46
CA ASP A 40 -7.98 21.64 6.28
C ASP A 40 -6.64 21.32 6.98
N HIS A 41 -6.17 20.08 6.94
CA HIS A 41 -4.93 19.71 7.62
C HIS A 41 -3.70 20.06 6.75
N PRO A 42 -2.74 20.88 7.25
CA PRO A 42 -1.67 21.47 6.42
C PRO A 42 -0.65 20.45 5.86
N ARG A 43 -0.67 19.22 6.36
CA ARG A 43 0.19 18.10 5.91
C ARG A 43 -0.58 16.96 5.24
N ALA A 44 -1.84 17.21 4.87
CA ALA A 44 -2.66 16.29 4.10
C ALA A 44 -2.80 16.80 2.65
N PHE A 45 -2.08 16.17 1.73
CA PHE A 45 -2.08 16.50 0.30
C PHE A 45 -3.07 15.60 -0.42
N LEU A 46 -4.30 16.11 -0.55
CA LEU A 46 -5.38 15.47 -1.31
C LEU A 46 -5.22 15.86 -2.79
N VAL A 47 -4.86 14.90 -3.63
CA VAL A 47 -4.55 15.13 -5.05
C VAL A 47 -5.49 14.35 -5.96
N GLU A 48 -5.57 14.74 -7.23
CA GLU A 48 -6.25 13.94 -8.25
C GLU A 48 -5.52 12.60 -8.47
N PRO A 49 -6.21 11.56 -8.98
CA PRO A 49 -5.61 10.26 -9.27
C PRO A 49 -4.30 10.40 -10.06
N LEU A 50 -3.27 9.73 -9.56
CA LEU A 50 -1.95 9.73 -10.18
C LEU A 50 -1.92 8.76 -11.37
N ASP A 51 -1.19 9.13 -12.41
CA ASP A 51 -0.79 8.15 -13.42
C ASP A 51 0.18 7.11 -12.82
N TYR A 52 0.41 6.02 -13.55
CA TYR A 52 1.22 4.91 -13.04
C TYR A 52 2.64 5.34 -12.66
N LYS A 53 3.29 6.18 -13.48
CA LYS A 53 4.67 6.62 -13.23
C LYS A 53 4.73 7.49 -11.96
N ALA A 54 3.80 8.41 -11.80
CA ALA A 54 3.69 9.26 -10.63
C ALA A 54 3.37 8.44 -9.36
N LEU A 55 2.50 7.43 -9.47
CA LEU A 55 2.18 6.52 -8.36
C LEU A 55 3.40 5.72 -7.91
N VAL A 56 4.16 5.14 -8.84
CA VAL A 56 5.42 4.43 -8.54
C VAL A 56 6.43 5.37 -7.90
N GLY A 57 6.57 6.60 -8.39
CA GLY A 57 7.43 7.62 -7.79
C GLY A 57 7.03 7.97 -6.35
N ALA A 58 5.73 8.16 -6.10
CA ALA A 58 5.19 8.40 -4.77
C ALA A 58 5.45 7.22 -3.83
N MET A 59 5.23 5.99 -4.28
CA MET A 59 5.53 4.79 -3.49
C MET A 59 7.01 4.68 -3.18
N ALA A 60 7.90 4.90 -4.14
CA ALA A 60 9.35 4.85 -3.93
C ALA A 60 9.80 5.89 -2.88
N GLY A 61 9.18 7.07 -2.86
CA GLY A 61 9.50 8.16 -1.94
C GLY A 61 8.83 8.08 -0.56
N CYS A 62 7.83 7.20 -0.36
CA CYS A 62 7.11 7.13 0.91
C CYS A 62 7.82 6.24 1.96
N THR A 63 7.40 6.36 3.21
CA THR A 63 7.86 5.49 4.30
C THR A 63 7.07 4.18 4.34
N LEU A 64 5.74 4.25 4.25
CA LEU A 64 4.83 3.10 4.25
C LEU A 64 3.56 3.44 3.46
N VAL A 65 2.83 2.41 3.02
CA VAL A 65 1.62 2.53 2.20
C VAL A 65 0.40 2.08 3.00
N LEU A 66 -0.67 2.88 3.00
CA LEU A 66 -2.00 2.46 3.48
C LEU A 66 -2.90 2.29 2.27
N THR A 67 -3.54 1.13 2.11
CA THR A 67 -4.33 0.86 0.90
C THR A 67 -5.42 -0.19 1.10
N ASP A 68 -6.50 -0.12 0.34
CA ASP A 68 -7.49 -1.18 0.14
C ASP A 68 -7.29 -1.92 -1.20
N SER A 69 -6.31 -1.48 -2.02
CA SER A 69 -6.01 -2.05 -3.34
C SER A 69 -5.23 -3.36 -3.23
N GLY A 70 -5.71 -4.40 -3.92
CA GLY A 70 -4.99 -5.66 -4.09
C GLY A 70 -3.68 -5.50 -4.86
N GLY A 71 -3.68 -4.74 -5.96
CA GLY A 71 -2.49 -4.54 -6.79
C GLY A 71 -1.35 -3.85 -6.03
N LEU A 72 -1.66 -2.87 -5.18
CA LEU A 72 -0.64 -2.20 -4.37
C LEU A 72 -0.04 -3.12 -3.29
N GLN A 73 -0.76 -4.15 -2.83
CA GLN A 73 -0.19 -5.18 -1.96
C GLN A 73 0.85 -6.04 -2.69
N GLU A 74 0.76 -6.19 -4.01
CA GLU A 74 1.74 -6.91 -4.82
C GLU A 74 2.94 -6.01 -5.20
N GLU A 75 2.69 -4.72 -5.47
CA GLU A 75 3.71 -3.82 -6.03
C GLU A 75 4.58 -3.15 -4.96
N ALA A 76 3.97 -2.56 -3.93
CA ALA A 76 4.68 -1.76 -2.93
C ALA A 76 5.78 -2.54 -2.17
N PRO A 77 5.61 -3.82 -1.82
CA PRO A 77 6.68 -4.61 -1.20
C PRO A 77 7.94 -4.75 -2.05
N THR A 78 7.83 -4.74 -3.39
CA THR A 78 8.99 -4.75 -4.30
C THR A 78 9.89 -3.55 -4.09
N LEU A 79 9.32 -2.42 -3.63
CA LEU A 79 10.03 -1.19 -3.31
C LEU A 79 10.47 -1.13 -1.84
N GLY A 80 10.34 -2.23 -1.09
CA GLY A 80 10.65 -2.32 0.34
C GLY A 80 9.74 -1.47 1.21
N LYS A 81 8.48 -1.25 0.77
CA LYS A 81 7.51 -0.41 1.50
C LYS A 81 6.54 -1.30 2.28
N PRO A 82 6.51 -1.20 3.62
CA PRO A 82 5.48 -1.87 4.41
C PRO A 82 4.08 -1.44 3.97
N VAL A 83 3.17 -2.42 3.85
CA VAL A 83 1.78 -2.17 3.44
C VAL A 83 0.83 -2.44 4.60
N LEU A 84 0.03 -1.44 4.97
CA LEU A 84 -1.09 -1.59 5.91
C LEU A 84 -2.40 -1.60 5.12
N VAL A 85 -3.12 -2.72 5.20
CA VAL A 85 -4.31 -2.97 4.39
C VAL A 85 -5.56 -2.51 5.13
N LEU A 86 -6.28 -1.57 4.54
CA LEU A 86 -7.48 -0.93 5.09
C LEU A 86 -8.76 -1.76 4.85
N ARG A 87 -8.68 -3.07 5.10
CA ARG A 87 -9.77 -4.05 4.93
C ARG A 87 -9.68 -5.10 6.04
N ASP A 88 -10.81 -5.73 6.33
CA ASP A 88 -10.87 -6.86 7.28
C ASP A 88 -10.45 -8.19 6.62
N THR A 89 -10.52 -8.26 5.29
CA THR A 89 -10.12 -9.41 4.48
C THR A 89 -9.36 -8.96 3.24
N THR A 90 -8.50 -9.84 2.71
CA THR A 90 -7.74 -9.60 1.48
C THR A 90 -7.75 -10.83 0.58
N GLU A 91 -7.76 -10.59 -0.72
CA GLU A 91 -7.51 -11.57 -1.78
C GLU A 91 -6.02 -11.86 -2.01
N ARG A 92 -5.14 -11.33 -1.15
CA ARG A 92 -3.67 -11.53 -1.17
C ARG A 92 -3.17 -12.10 0.17
N PRO A 93 -3.65 -13.28 0.61
CA PRO A 93 -3.18 -13.88 1.86
C PRO A 93 -1.66 -14.07 1.87
N GLU A 94 -1.05 -14.32 0.71
CA GLU A 94 0.39 -14.52 0.57
C GLU A 94 1.20 -13.30 1.03
N ALA A 95 0.73 -12.06 0.80
CA ALA A 95 1.40 -10.86 1.31
C ALA A 95 1.37 -10.76 2.83
N VAL A 96 0.27 -11.21 3.45
CA VAL A 96 0.12 -11.22 4.91
C VAL A 96 1.01 -12.31 5.50
N ASP A 97 0.99 -13.51 4.92
CA ASP A 97 1.80 -14.64 5.37
C ASP A 97 3.30 -14.38 5.20
N ALA A 98 3.71 -13.72 4.11
CA ALA A 98 5.09 -13.30 3.88
C ALA A 98 5.53 -12.14 4.80
N GLY A 99 4.59 -11.45 5.46
CA GLY A 99 4.86 -10.30 6.31
C GLY A 99 5.14 -8.99 5.55
N THR A 100 4.91 -8.94 4.23
CA THR A 100 5.05 -7.72 3.44
C THR A 100 3.86 -6.77 3.60
N ALA A 101 2.68 -7.32 3.94
CA ALA A 101 1.48 -6.56 4.25
C ALA A 101 0.85 -6.98 5.58
N ARG A 102 0.03 -6.11 6.17
CA ARG A 102 -0.74 -6.39 7.40
C ARG A 102 -2.18 -5.93 7.23
N LEU A 103 -3.15 -6.80 7.48
CA LEU A 103 -4.56 -6.42 7.58
C LEU A 103 -4.79 -5.66 8.89
N ILE A 104 -5.27 -4.42 8.80
CA ILE A 104 -5.49 -3.56 9.97
C ILE A 104 -6.95 -3.12 10.12
N GLY A 105 -7.81 -3.51 9.18
CA GLY A 105 -9.21 -3.08 9.15
C GLY A 105 -9.33 -1.58 8.88
N THR A 106 -10.44 -0.99 9.33
CA THR A 106 -10.78 0.42 8.98
C THR A 106 -10.98 1.34 10.17
N SER A 107 -10.79 0.84 11.40
CA SER A 107 -10.99 1.65 12.61
C SER A 107 -9.90 2.71 12.78
N ALA A 108 -10.28 3.90 13.26
CA ALA A 108 -9.32 4.99 13.47
C ALA A 108 -8.19 4.59 14.44
N GLY A 109 -8.54 3.86 15.51
CA GLY A 109 -7.59 3.39 16.52
C GLY A 109 -6.58 2.38 15.97
N ALA A 110 -7.01 1.42 15.14
CA ALA A 110 -6.09 0.47 14.50
C ALA A 110 -5.13 1.19 13.54
N ILE A 111 -5.64 2.11 12.71
CA ILE A 111 -4.81 2.91 11.80
C ILE A 111 -3.76 3.70 12.58
N LEU A 112 -4.16 4.42 13.64
CA LEU A 112 -3.23 5.17 14.46
C LEU A 112 -2.19 4.24 15.12
N GLY A 113 -2.62 3.14 15.73
CA GLY A 113 -1.75 2.22 16.45
C GLY A 113 -0.70 1.59 15.54
N GLU A 114 -1.12 1.06 14.40
CA GLU A 114 -0.26 0.33 13.46
C GLU A 114 0.73 1.27 12.75
N VAL A 115 0.27 2.45 12.33
CA VAL A 115 1.18 3.47 11.76
C VAL A 115 2.17 3.94 12.82
N SER A 116 1.70 4.23 14.04
CA SER A 116 2.59 4.69 15.12
C SER A 116 3.63 3.64 15.48
N HIS A 117 3.25 2.37 15.51
CA HIS A 117 4.17 1.26 15.76
C HIS A 117 5.28 1.20 14.70
N LEU A 118 4.93 1.24 13.40
CA LEU A 118 5.93 1.21 12.33
C LEU A 118 6.80 2.47 12.26
N LEU A 119 6.29 3.63 12.69
CA LEU A 119 7.08 4.87 12.75
C LEU A 119 8.02 4.92 13.96
N ALA A 120 7.68 4.26 15.06
CA ALA A 120 8.46 4.28 16.30
C ALA A 120 9.43 3.10 16.45
N ASP A 121 9.10 1.94 15.86
CA ASP A 121 9.90 0.71 15.97
C ASP A 121 10.57 0.38 14.64
N ALA A 122 11.87 0.69 14.57
CA ALA A 122 12.68 0.41 13.39
C ALA A 122 12.84 -1.10 13.12
N ALA A 123 12.77 -1.97 14.14
CA ALA A 123 12.86 -3.41 13.93
C ALA A 123 11.58 -3.94 13.29
N ALA A 124 10.41 -3.51 13.80
CA ALA A 124 9.12 -3.83 13.21
C ALA A 124 8.99 -3.34 11.77
N TYR A 125 9.43 -2.11 11.50
CA TYR A 125 9.48 -1.57 10.14
C TYR A 125 10.37 -2.42 9.23
N ASN A 126 11.61 -2.70 9.65
CA ASN A 126 12.57 -3.44 8.83
C ASN A 126 12.14 -4.89 8.58
N ALA A 127 11.40 -5.51 9.51
CA ALA A 127 10.85 -6.84 9.32
C ALA A 127 9.91 -6.89 8.10
N MET A 128 9.03 -5.90 7.94
CA MET A 128 8.12 -5.81 6.78
C MET A 128 8.86 -5.32 5.53
N ALA A 129 9.69 -4.28 5.65
CA ALA A 129 10.38 -3.67 4.51
C ALA A 129 11.39 -4.60 3.83
N ARG A 130 11.91 -5.60 4.55
CA ARG A 130 12.88 -6.58 4.03
C ARG A 130 12.25 -7.96 3.77
N ALA A 131 10.96 -8.13 4.04
CA ALA A 131 10.26 -9.35 3.71
C ALA A 131 10.30 -9.60 2.19
N VAL A 132 10.45 -10.87 1.81
CA VAL A 132 10.52 -11.24 0.40
C VAL A 132 9.13 -11.12 -0.21
N ASN A 133 9.01 -10.38 -1.31
CA ASN A 133 7.75 -10.27 -2.02
C ASN A 133 7.35 -11.64 -2.62
N PRO A 134 6.23 -12.25 -2.20
CA PRO A 134 5.84 -13.58 -2.67
C PRO A 134 5.33 -13.58 -4.13
N PHE A 135 4.98 -12.41 -4.69
CA PHE A 135 4.39 -12.31 -6.03
C PHE A 135 5.39 -12.26 -7.17
N GLY A 136 6.68 -12.08 -6.87
CA GLY A 136 7.68 -12.15 -7.91
C GLY A 136 9.02 -11.56 -7.54
N ASP A 137 9.98 -11.91 -8.38
CA ASP A 137 11.38 -11.47 -8.31
C ASP A 137 11.78 -10.66 -9.55
N GLY A 138 10.79 -10.18 -10.32
CA GLY A 138 11.02 -9.42 -11.55
C GLY A 138 11.36 -10.25 -12.79
N HIS A 139 11.36 -11.59 -12.73
CA HIS A 139 11.75 -12.45 -13.86
C HIS A 139 10.58 -13.17 -14.56
N ALA A 140 9.34 -12.82 -14.24
CA ALA A 140 8.15 -13.49 -14.76
C ALA A 140 8.09 -13.52 -16.29
N SER A 141 8.32 -12.38 -16.96
CA SER A 141 8.25 -12.30 -18.43
C SER A 141 9.24 -13.23 -19.12
N GLY A 142 10.47 -13.32 -18.61
CA GLY A 142 11.50 -14.23 -19.15
C GLY A 142 11.10 -15.70 -18.99
N ARG A 143 10.57 -16.07 -17.82
CA ARG A 143 10.08 -17.43 -17.55
C ARG A 143 8.89 -17.81 -18.44
N ILE A 144 7.97 -16.87 -18.65
CA ILE A 144 6.80 -17.07 -19.53
C ILE A 144 7.27 -17.33 -20.97
N VAL A 145 8.17 -16.49 -21.50
CA VAL A 145 8.72 -16.67 -22.85
C VAL A 145 9.42 -18.03 -22.99
N ALA A 146 10.21 -18.43 -21.99
CA ALA A 146 10.87 -19.74 -21.98
C ALA A 146 9.84 -20.89 -22.00
N ALA A 147 8.81 -20.83 -21.15
CA ALA A 147 7.75 -21.83 -21.08
C ALA A 147 6.97 -21.93 -22.42
N CYS A 148 6.64 -20.80 -23.04
CA CYS A 148 5.97 -20.78 -24.35
C CYS A 148 6.84 -21.43 -25.44
N ARG A 149 8.15 -21.14 -25.46
CA ARG A 149 9.08 -21.75 -26.42
C ARG A 149 9.17 -23.26 -26.24
N GLU A 150 9.30 -23.72 -25.00
CA GLU A 150 9.34 -25.15 -24.68
C GLU A 150 8.05 -25.86 -25.11
N PHE A 151 6.90 -25.26 -24.83
CA PHE A 151 5.59 -25.82 -25.21
C PHE A 151 5.44 -25.94 -26.73
N LEU A 152 5.78 -24.89 -27.48
CA LEU A 152 5.66 -24.88 -28.94
C LEU A 152 6.66 -25.83 -29.61
N ALA A 153 7.88 -25.99 -29.07
CA ALA A 153 8.87 -26.93 -29.60
C ALA A 153 8.39 -28.39 -29.51
N LYS A 154 7.55 -28.73 -28.53
CA LYS A 154 6.95 -30.07 -28.38
C LYS A 154 5.78 -30.32 -29.35
N LEU A 155 5.25 -29.28 -29.98
CA LEU A 155 4.10 -29.36 -30.90
C LEU A 155 4.50 -29.48 -32.38
N VAL A 156 5.79 -29.42 -32.70
CA VAL A 156 6.28 -29.62 -34.06
C VAL A 156 6.31 -31.12 -34.36
N TRP A 157 5.39 -31.56 -35.24
CA TRP A 157 5.31 -32.91 -35.80
C TRP A 157 6.34 -33.12 -36.91
#